data_AF-A0A2J0LI45-F1
#
_entry.id   AF-A0A2J0LI45-F1
#
_cell.length_a   1.000
_cell.length_b   1.000
_cell.length_c   1.000
_cell.angle_alpha   90.00
_cell.angle_beta   90.00
_cell.angle_gamma   90.00
#
_symmetry.space_group_name_H-M   'P 1'
#
loop_
_entity.id
_entity.type
_entity.pdbx_description
1 polymer ?
#
loop_
_entity_poly.entity_id
_entity_poly.type
_entity_poly.pdbx_seq_one_letter_code
_entity_poly.pdbx_strand_id
1 'polypeptide(L)' 'RRTKDVTKRPLLDVPDPLARIEKLLKERASMYAQAEITVDTDGKTPEQVAREIVSLLKNL' A
#
# COMPACT_ATOMS: atom_id res chain seq x y z
N ARG A 1 4.09 -5.31 -11.85
CA ARG A 1 2.68 -4.89 -11.54
C ARG A 1 2.23 -5.73 -10.33
N ARG A 2 1.90 -5.11 -9.20
CA ARG A 2 1.71 -5.80 -7.88
C ARG A 2 0.39 -6.57 -7.76
N THR A 3 -0.61 -6.24 -8.57
CA THR A 3 -1.99 -6.75 -8.42
C THR A 3 -2.49 -7.57 -9.61
N LYS A 4 -1.64 -7.80 -10.62
CA LYS A 4 -1.98 -8.49 -11.88
C LYS A 4 -2.23 -9.98 -11.71
N ASP A 5 -1.37 -10.64 -10.94
CA ASP A 5 -1.19 -12.09 -11.02
C ASP A 5 -1.86 -12.83 -9.85
N VAL A 6 -2.70 -12.14 -9.08
CA VAL A 6 -3.39 -12.73 -7.92
C VAL A 6 -4.79 -13.16 -8.34
N THR A 7 -5.00 -14.46 -8.42
CA THR A 7 -6.17 -15.13 -9.01
C THR A 7 -7.51 -14.86 -8.33
N LYS A 8 -7.53 -14.28 -7.12
CA LYS A 8 -8.78 -13.85 -6.46
C LYS A 8 -8.58 -12.50 -5.75
N ARG A 9 -8.99 -11.42 -6.39
CA ARG A 9 -9.20 -10.11 -5.76
C ARG A 9 -10.65 -9.69 -5.97
N PRO A 10 -11.62 -10.21 -5.20
CA PRO A 10 -13.05 -9.98 -5.44
C PRO A 10 -13.43 -8.50 -5.53
N LEU A 11 -12.77 -7.63 -4.76
CA LEU A 11 -13.02 -6.19 -4.80
C LEU A 11 -12.49 -5.48 -6.06
N LEU A 12 -11.59 -6.13 -6.81
CA LEU A 12 -11.00 -5.63 -8.06
C LEU A 12 -11.51 -6.38 -9.30
N ASP A 13 -12.42 -7.35 -9.13
CA ASP A 13 -13.08 -8.06 -10.21
C ASP A 13 -14.22 -7.20 -10.78
N VAL A 14 -13.82 -6.11 -11.43
CA VAL A 14 -14.70 -5.09 -12.00
C VAL A 14 -14.13 -4.62 -13.35
N PRO A 15 -14.95 -4.03 -14.25
CA PRO A 15 -14.49 -3.63 -15.58
C PRO A 15 -13.30 -2.66 -15.60
N ASP A 16 -13.21 -1.76 -14.61
CA ASP A 16 -12.07 -0.84 -14.42
C ASP A 16 -11.43 -1.02 -13.03
N PRO A 17 -10.45 -1.93 -12.90
CA PRO A 17 -9.76 -2.16 -11.64
C PRO A 17 -8.93 -0.97 -11.17
N LEU A 18 -8.46 -0.10 -12.07
CA LEU A 18 -7.63 1.05 -11.70
C LEU A 18 -8.49 2.11 -11.01
N ALA A 19 -9.62 2.47 -11.61
CA ALA A 19 -10.58 3.39 -10.97
C ALA A 19 -11.06 2.85 -9.62
N ARG A 20 -11.22 1.52 -9.49
CA ARG A 20 -11.58 0.87 -8.22
C ARG A 20 -10.47 1.00 -7.17
N ILE A 21 -9.21 0.82 -7.55
CA ILE A 21 -8.06 1.03 -6.66
C ILE A 21 -8.01 2.48 -6.18
N GLU A 22 -8.13 3.45 -7.09
CA GLU A 22 -8.11 4.88 -6.76
C GLU A 22 -9.23 5.26 -5.79
N LYS A 23 -10.45 4.78 -6.03
CA LYS A 23 -11.59 4.97 -5.14
C LYS A 23 -11.32 4.38 -3.74
N LEU A 24 -10.85 3.14 -3.67
CA LEU A 24 -10.55 2.47 -2.40
C LEU A 24 -9.43 3.18 -1.63
N LEU A 25 -8.40 3.67 -2.31
CA LEU A 25 -7.32 4.46 -1.69
C LEU A 25 -7.86 5.75 -1.11
N LYS A 26 -8.69 6.49 -1.86
CA LYS A 26 -9.31 7.73 -1.39
C LYS A 26 -10.21 7.51 -0.17
N GLU A 27 -11.03 6.46 -0.19
CA GLU A 27 -11.90 6.09 0.94
C GLU A 27 -11.10 5.77 2.22
N ARG A 28 -9.91 5.20 2.08
CA ARG A 28 -9.08 4.73 3.20
C ARG A 28 -8.00 5.72 3.64
N ALA A 29 -7.70 6.73 2.82
CA ALA A 29 -6.62 7.68 3.04
C ALA A 29 -6.66 8.31 4.43
N SER A 30 -7.83 8.75 4.89
CA SER A 30 -8.00 9.36 6.22
C SER A 30 -7.68 8.41 7.37
N MET A 31 -7.94 7.11 7.22
CA MET A 31 -7.58 6.13 8.26
C MET A 31 -6.08 5.80 8.22
N TYR A 32 -5.50 5.66 7.04
CA TYR A 32 -4.05 5.42 6.91
C TYR A 32 -3.21 6.61 7.40
N ALA A 33 -3.68 7.84 7.20
CA ALA A 33 -3.01 9.06 7.65
C ALA A 33 -2.91 9.21 9.18
N GLN A 34 -3.64 8.39 9.96
CA GLN A 34 -3.55 8.38 11.42
C GLN A 34 -2.35 7.59 11.95
N ALA A 35 -1.63 6.87 11.08
CA ALA A 35 -0.43 6.16 11.48
C ALA A 35 0.67 7.15 11.91
N GLU A 36 1.35 6.85 13.02
CA GLU A 36 2.48 7.63 13.52
C GLU A 36 3.65 7.64 12.53
N ILE A 37 3.82 6.54 11.78
CA ILE A 37 4.83 6.40 10.74
C ILE A 37 4.16 6.01 9.43
N THR A 38 4.58 6.67 8.34
CA THR A 38 4.27 6.29 6.96
C THR A 38 5.57 6.10 6.19
N VAL A 39 5.65 5.03 5.38
CA VAL A 39 6.83 4.70 4.57
C VAL A 39 6.44 4.65 3.10
N ASP A 40 7.14 5.43 2.26
CA ASP A 40 7.02 5.32 0.81
C ASP A 40 7.67 4.02 0.32
N THR A 41 6.97 3.27 -0.52
CA THR A 41 7.40 1.96 -1.02
C THR A 41 7.72 1.96 -2.51
N ASP A 42 7.63 3.11 -3.19
CA ASP A 42 7.94 3.20 -4.60
C ASP A 42 9.44 3.09 -4.85
N GLY A 43 9.80 2.26 -5.84
CA GLY A 43 11.20 1.96 -6.16
C GLY A 43 11.95 1.09 -5.15
N LYS A 44 11.33 0.68 -4.03
CA LYS A 44 11.97 -0.12 -2.98
C LYS A 44 11.65 -1.61 -3.09
N THR A 45 12.63 -2.46 -2.78
CA THR A 45 12.41 -3.90 -2.54
C THR A 45 11.75 -4.12 -1.17
N PRO A 46 11.06 -5.26 -0.94
CA PRO A 46 10.51 -5.59 0.36
C PRO A 46 11.53 -5.51 1.51
N GLU A 47 12.78 -5.94 1.27
CA GLU A 47 13.85 -5.91 2.27
C GLU A 47 14.31 -4.48 2.59
N GLN A 48 14.32 -3.58 1.60
CA GLN A 48 14.61 -2.17 1.83
C GLN A 48 13.54 -1.51 2.69
N VAL A 49 12.26 -1.75 2.37
CA VAL A 49 11.12 -1.24 3.16
C VAL A 49 11.17 -1.79 4.59
N ALA A 50 11.43 -3.09 4.77
CA ALA A 50 11.52 -3.69 6.10
C ALA A 50 12.65 -3.07 6.94
N ARG A 51 13.84 -2.85 6.35
CA ARG A 51 14.95 -2.19 7.05
C ARG A 51 14.62 -0.76 7.43
N GLU A 52 13.94 -0.01 6.57
CA GLU A 52 13.52 1.36 6.85
C GLU A 52 12.52 1.42 8.01
N ILE A 53 11.51 0.53 8.03
CA ILE A 53 10.56 0.40 9.14
C ILE A 53 11.31 0.15 10.46
N VAL A 54 12.23 -0.82 10.49
CA VAL A 54 13.04 -1.12 11.69
C VAL A 54 13.89 0.07 12.12
N SER A 55 14.44 0.84 11.16
CA SER A 55 15.22 2.04 11.46
C SER A 55 14.37 3.16 12.06
N LEU A 56 13.14 3.36 11.56
CA LEU A 56 12.23 4.37 12.09
C LEU A 56 11.78 4.02 13.50
N LEU A 57 11.46 2.75 13.75
CA LEU A 57 11.05 2.26 15.08
C LEU A 57 12.14 2.37 16.15
N LYS A 58 13.43 2.37 15.78
CA LYS A 58 14.54 2.56 16.74
C LYS A 58 14.77 4.01 17.13
N ASN A 59 14.25 4.95 16.36
CA ASN A 59 14.41 6.39 16.56
C ASN A 59 13.13 7.06 17.08
N LEU A 60 12.11 6.26 17.40
CA LEU A 60 10.96 6.63 18.22
C LEU A 60 11.32 6.53 19.70
#